data_AF-A0A4P5XL70-F1
#
_entry.id   AF-A0A4P5XL70-F1
#
_cell.length_a   1.000
_cell.length_b   1.000
_cell.length_c   1.000
_cell.angle_alpha   90.00
_cell.angle_beta   90.00
_cell.angle_gamma   90.00
#
_symmetry.space_group_name_H-M   'P 1'
#
loop_
_entity.id
_entity.type
_entity.pdbx_description
1 polymer ?
#
loop_
_entity_poly.entity_id
_entity_poly.type
_entity_poly.pdbx_seq_one_letter_code
_entity_poly.pdbx_strand_id
1 'polypeptide(L)'
;MPVVFRVGSLVFYFYSNEGNEPPHIHVRKGKGENESVGKWWLADGSSVFAEGFTNAELRTIRSTVLTRRQELIDAWNTHFSN
;
A
#
# COMPACT_ATOMS: atom_id res chain seq x y z
N MET A 1 1.20 1.03 13.41
CA MET A 1 1.32 0.73 11.97
C MET A 1 1.76 -0.72 11.80
N PRO A 2 0.84 -1.66 11.57
CA PRO A 2 1.22 -2.99 11.12
C PRO A 2 1.81 -2.89 9.70
N VAL A 3 3.10 -3.23 9.57
CA VAL A 3 3.72 -3.40 8.26
C VAL A 3 3.26 -4.75 7.73
N VAL A 4 2.59 -4.75 6.57
CA VAL A 4 2.03 -5.96 5.97
C VAL A 4 3.16 -6.76 5.33
N PHE A 5 3.98 -6.10 4.52
CA PHE A 5 5.15 -6.70 3.88
C PHE A 5 6.13 -5.64 3.37
N ARG A 6 7.31 -6.07 2.93
CA ARG A 6 8.35 -5.22 2.35
C ARG A 6 8.82 -5.82 1.03
N VAL A 7 9.06 -4.96 0.03
CA VAL A 7 9.63 -5.34 -1.27
C VAL A 7 10.81 -4.44 -1.56
N GLY A 8 12.02 -4.94 -1.37
CA GLY A 8 13.24 -4.14 -1.46
C GLY A 8 13.17 -2.95 -0.50
N SER A 9 13.26 -1.74 -1.04
CA SER A 9 13.19 -0.47 -0.28
C SER A 9 11.76 0.04 -0.04
N LEU A 10 10.75 -0.66 -0.55
CA LEU A 10 9.33 -0.30 -0.42
C LEU A 10 8.71 -1.01 0.78
N VAL A 11 8.01 -0.25 1.61
CA VAL A 11 7.32 -0.74 2.81
C VAL A 11 5.83 -0.57 2.63
N PHE A 12 5.08 -1.67 2.68
CA PHE A 12 3.63 -1.70 2.52
C PHE A 12 2.97 -1.85 3.88
N TYR A 13 2.00 -1.00 4.19
CA TYR A 13 1.35 -0.94 5.50
C TYR A 13 -0.09 -0.45 5.41
N PHE A 14 -0.88 -0.76 6.44
CA PHE A 14 -2.23 -0.25 6.64
C PHE A 14 -2.23 0.73 7.84
N TYR A 15 -3.08 1.76 7.80
CA TYR A 15 -3.43 2.48 9.03
C TYR A 15 -4.63 1.82 9.68
N SER A 16 -4.49 1.45 10.95
CA SER A 16 -5.56 0.82 11.73
C SER A 16 -6.81 1.68 11.94
N ASN A 17 -6.84 2.93 11.47
CA ASN A 17 -7.93 3.88 11.71
C ASN A 17 -8.73 4.25 10.43
N GLU A 18 -8.51 3.52 9.33
CA GLU A 18 -9.16 3.77 8.02
C GLU A 18 -10.25 2.72 7.67
N GLY A 19 -10.88 2.09 8.67
CA GLY A 19 -11.81 0.97 8.47
C GLY A 19 -13.15 1.30 7.78
N ASN A 20 -13.45 2.58 7.58
CA ASN A 20 -14.63 3.05 6.85
C ASN A 20 -14.36 3.34 5.36
N GLU A 21 -13.11 3.22 4.93
CA GLU A 21 -12.72 3.40 3.53
C GLU A 21 -12.66 2.05 2.79
N PRO A 22 -12.76 2.05 1.45
CA PRO A 22 -12.52 0.86 0.65
C PRO A 22 -11.13 0.25 0.93
N PRO A 23 -10.93 -1.07 0.72
CA PRO A 23 -9.65 -1.72 0.96
C PRO A 23 -8.51 -1.06 0.17
N HIS A 24 -7.49 -0.57 0.87
CA HIS A 24 -6.36 0.14 0.27
C HIS A 24 -5.06 -0.14 1.04
N ILE A 25 -3.93 0.23 0.44
CA ILE A 25 -2.61 0.05 1.04
C ILE A 25 -1.76 1.29 0.88
N HIS A 26 -1.01 1.61 1.94
CA HIS A 26 -0.02 2.67 1.92
C HIS A 26 1.35 2.09 1.62
N VAL A 27 2.12 2.80 0.81
CA VAL A 27 3.49 2.44 0.49
C VAL A 27 4.39 3.61 0.82
N ARG A 28 5.47 3.32 1.53
CA ARG A 28 6.53 4.30 1.77
C ARG A 28 7.89 3.76 1.35
N LYS A 29 8.79 4.67 0.98
CA LYS A 29 10.16 4.36 0.59
C LYS A 29 11.12 5.33 1.25
N GLY A 30 12.20 4.81 1.80
CA GLY A 30 13.22 5.61 2.48
C GLY A 30 12.79 6.02 3.90
N LYS A 31 13.49 7.01 4.45
CA LYS A 31 13.24 7.63 5.76
C LYS A 31 13.73 9.09 5.71
N GLY A 32 13.09 9.98 6.47
CA GLY A 32 13.51 11.38 6.60
C GLY A 32 12.90 12.29 5.53
N GLU A 33 13.57 13.40 5.20
CA GLU A 33 13.06 14.46 4.31
C GLU A 33 12.80 14.01 2.87
N ASN A 34 13.42 12.91 2.43
CA ASN A 34 13.20 12.30 1.11
C ASN A 34 12.31 11.04 1.17
N GLU A 35 11.46 10.92 2.20
CA GLU A 35 10.50 9.82 2.25
C GLU A 35 9.48 9.94 1.12
N SER A 36 9.40 8.91 0.30
CA SER A 36 8.34 8.79 -0.72
C SER A 36 7.15 8.10 -0.08
N VAL A 37 5.94 8.64 -0.26
CA VAL A 37 4.71 8.12 0.34
C VAL A 37 3.58 8.10 -0.67
N GLY A 38 2.72 7.10 -0.58
CA GLY A 38 1.61 6.94 -1.50
C GLY A 38 0.54 5.99 -0.99
N LYS A 39 -0.63 6.07 -1.61
CA LYS A 39 -1.81 5.25 -1.30
C LYS A 39 -2.35 4.62 -2.59
N TRP A 40 -2.69 3.34 -2.52
CA TRP A 40 -3.23 2.56 -3.63
C TRP A 40 -4.48 1.79 -3.24
N TRP A 41 -5.48 1.79 -4.11
CA TRP A 41 -6.68 0.98 -3.93
C TRP A 41 -6.37 -0.49 -4.25
N LEU A 42 -6.85 -1.41 -3.40
CA LEU A 42 -6.75 -2.85 -3.67
C LEU A 42 -7.80 -3.31 -4.69
N ALA A 43 -8.84 -2.49 -4.95
CA ALA A 43 -9.91 -2.82 -5.88
C ALA A 43 -9.44 -2.91 -7.35
N ASP A 44 -8.55 -2.03 -7.78
CA ASP A 44 -8.08 -1.91 -9.16
C ASP A 44 -6.56 -1.64 -9.28
N GLY A 45 -5.87 -1.48 -8.15
CA GLY A 45 -4.45 -1.14 -8.10
C GLY A 45 -4.15 0.30 -8.54
N SER A 46 -5.15 1.18 -8.59
CA SER A 46 -4.94 2.60 -8.91
C SER A 46 -4.32 3.33 -7.73
N SER A 47 -3.41 4.26 -8.01
CA SER A 47 -2.82 5.15 -7.01
C SER A 47 -3.77 6.32 -6.75
N VAL A 48 -4.09 6.56 -5.48
CA VAL A 48 -4.77 7.78 -5.03
C VAL A 48 -3.80 8.96 -5.12
N PHE A 49 -2.63 8.77 -4.54
CA PHE A 49 -1.51 9.70 -4.60
C PHE A 49 -0.21 8.92 -4.47
N ALA A 50 0.85 9.43 -5.06
CA ALA A 50 2.18 8.85 -4.96
C ALA A 50 3.22 9.96 -5.12
N GLU A 51 3.85 10.34 -4.01
CA GLU A 51 4.84 11.40 -3.95
C GLU A 51 6.23 10.81 -3.78
N GLY A 52 7.20 11.32 -4.54
CA GLY A 52 8.60 10.88 -4.47
C GLY A 52 8.91 9.54 -5.18
N PHE A 53 7.92 8.89 -5.79
CA PHE A 53 8.13 7.65 -6.55
C PHE A 53 8.45 7.92 -8.02
N THR A 54 9.33 7.09 -8.58
CA THR A 54 9.58 7.06 -10.03
C THR A 54 8.51 6.24 -10.76
N ASN A 55 8.32 6.48 -12.06
CA ASN A 55 7.38 5.70 -12.88
C ASN A 55 7.64 4.18 -12.85
N ALA A 56 8.91 3.77 -12.77
CA ALA A 56 9.28 2.36 -12.65
C ALA A 56 8.79 1.75 -11.31
N GLU A 57 8.87 2.53 -10.23
CA GLU A 57 8.40 2.12 -8.91
C GLU A 57 6.88 2.06 -8.85
N LEU A 58 6.19 3.06 -9.41
CA LEU A 58 4.72 3.03 -9.51
C LEU A 58 4.26 1.76 -10.22
N ARG A 59 4.93 1.37 -11.31
CA ARG A 59 4.62 0.15 -12.05
C ARG A 59 4.89 -1.11 -11.22
N THR A 60 5.98 -1.13 -10.48
CA THR A 60 6.35 -2.24 -9.58
C THR A 60 5.35 -2.39 -8.44
N ILE A 61 4.98 -1.27 -7.80
CA ILE A 61 3.98 -1.20 -6.74
C ILE A 61 2.65 -1.72 -7.26
N ARG A 62 2.16 -1.17 -8.37
CA ARG A 62 0.90 -1.60 -8.99
C ARG A 62 0.90 -3.09 -9.32
N SER A 63 1.98 -3.60 -9.93
CA SER A 63 2.10 -5.03 -10.22
C SER A 63 2.03 -5.86 -8.94
N THR A 64 2.74 -5.45 -7.89
CA THR A 64 2.76 -6.15 -6.60
C THR A 64 1.38 -6.15 -5.93
N VAL A 65 0.70 -5.00 -5.94
CA VAL A 65 -0.65 -4.83 -5.40
C VAL A 65 -1.64 -5.75 -6.13
N LEU A 66 -1.55 -5.82 -7.46
CA LEU A 66 -2.44 -6.67 -8.26
C LEU A 66 -2.12 -8.17 -8.06
N THR A 67 -0.85 -8.55 -8.03
CA THR A 67 -0.42 -9.94 -7.81
C THR A 67 -0.85 -10.46 -6.44
N ARG A 68 -0.74 -9.64 -5.40
CA ARG A 68 -1.06 -10.02 -4.02
C ARG A 68 -2.42 -9.50 -3.56
N ARG A 69 -3.26 -9.06 -4.50
CA ARG A 69 -4.53 -8.38 -4.21
C ARG A 69 -5.40 -9.18 -3.24
N GLN A 70 -5.57 -10.47 -3.49
CA GLN A 70 -6.44 -11.31 -2.69
C GLN A 70 -5.94 -11.40 -1.23
N GLU A 71 -4.64 -11.68 -1.04
CA GLU A 71 -4.02 -11.72 0.29
C GLU A 71 -4.18 -10.39 1.06
N LEU A 72 -4.08 -9.26 0.37
CA LEU A 72 -4.21 -7.93 0.98
C LEU A 72 -5.66 -7.59 1.34
N ILE A 73 -6.62 -8.00 0.51
CA ILE A 73 -8.05 -7.85 0.81
C ILE A 73 -8.43 -8.73 2.00
N ASP A 74 -7.95 -9.98 2.04
CA ASP A 74 -8.22 -10.90 3.15
C ASP A 74 -7.61 -10.38 4.46
N ALA A 75 -6.36 -9.86 4.41
CA ALA A 75 -5.72 -9.22 5.56
C ALA A 75 -6.46 -7.95 6.00
N TRP A 76 -6.93 -7.12 5.06
CA TRP A 76 -7.74 -5.93 5.35
C TRP A 76 -9.05 -6.32 6.04
N ASN A 77 -9.80 -7.25 5.46
CA ASN A 77 -11.06 -7.73 6.03
C ASN A 77 -10.83 -8.33 7.43
N THR A 78 -9.79 -9.13 7.63
CA THR A 78 -9.46 -9.70 8.95
C THR A 78 -9.14 -8.61 9.98
N HIS A 79 -8.47 -7.54 9.56
CA HIS A 79 -8.03 -6.46 10.45
C HIS A 79 -9.17 -5.50 10.85
N PHE A 80 -10.19 -5.32 9.98
CA PHE A 80 -11.29 -4.38 10.19
C PHE A 80 -12.67 -5.02 10.45
N SER A 81 -12.84 -6.33 10.22
CA SER A 81 -14.12 -7.03 10.42
C SER A 81 -14.31 -7.56 11.86
N ASN A 82 -13.71 -6.93 12.87
CA ASN A 82 -13.83 -7.35 14.26
C ASN A 82 -14.12 -6.19 15.21
#